data_AF-A0A2P6MUH5-F1
#
_entry.id   AF-A0A2P6MUH5-F1
#
_cell.length_a   1.000
_cell.length_b   1.000
_cell.length_c   1.000
_cell.angle_alpha   90.00
_cell.angle_beta   90.00
_cell.angle_gamma   90.00
#
_symmetry.space_group_name_H-M   'P 1'
#
loop_
_entity.id
_entity.type
_entity.pdbx_description
1 polymer ?
#
loop_
_entity_poly.entity_id
_entity_poly.type
_entity_poly.pdbx_seq_one_letter_code
_entity_poly.pdbx_strand_id
1 'polypeptide(L)'
;MMELEALGAVFLHPLTTSHTKSSVKGLSVISCTKVAKADNLGLLQWLLEKGYPLNEDQPWFDLSVLWGSPDVIDWLIERFHKSVDEMYDVLLDTNRGGHFDVCNVPVMEYLLQLKWGESEEVQIEKMGPPYRWIEEYLGAPTYRRERQ
;
A
#
# COMPACT_ATOMS: atom_id res chain seq x y z
N MET A 1 -79.69 -21.72 4.11
CA MET A 1 -79.59 -22.34 2.79
C MET A 1 -78.13 -22.25 2.40
N MET A 2 -77.46 -23.40 2.32
CA MET A 2 -76.03 -23.58 2.02
C MET A 2 -75.80 -23.65 0.51
N GLU A 3 -74.61 -23.23 0.07
CA GLU A 3 -73.73 -23.74 -1.01
C GLU A 3 -72.96 -22.55 -1.64
N LEU A 4 -71.65 -22.41 -1.39
CA LEU A 4 -70.50 -23.00 -2.11
C LEU A 4 -70.36 -22.47 -3.55
N GLU A 5 -69.42 -21.54 -3.77
CA GLU A 5 -68.39 -21.68 -4.79
C GLU A 5 -67.11 -20.95 -4.36
N ALA A 6 -66.00 -21.68 -4.45
CA ALA A 6 -64.64 -21.24 -4.22
C ALA A 6 -64.03 -20.76 -5.54
N LEU A 7 -63.05 -19.85 -5.44
CA LEU A 7 -61.79 -19.77 -6.21
C LEU A 7 -61.40 -18.31 -6.48
N GLY A 8 -60.32 -17.86 -5.84
CA GLY A 8 -59.74 -16.55 -6.08
C GLY A 8 -58.55 -16.21 -5.18
N ALA A 9 -57.82 -17.20 -4.68
CA ALA A 9 -56.53 -16.98 -4.02
C ALA A 9 -55.43 -16.90 -5.08
N VAL A 10 -55.24 -15.72 -5.67
CA VAL A 10 -54.03 -15.45 -6.47
C VAL A 10 -52.90 -15.16 -5.48
N PHE A 11 -52.04 -16.16 -5.34
CA PHE A 11 -50.78 -16.14 -4.61
C PHE A 11 -50.00 -14.84 -4.82
N LEU A 12 -49.74 -14.10 -3.74
CA LEU A 12 -48.56 -13.24 -3.63
C LEU A 12 -47.33 -14.15 -3.64
N HIS A 13 -46.72 -14.37 -4.81
CA HIS A 13 -45.32 -14.75 -4.85
C HIS A 13 -44.48 -13.47 -4.62
N PRO A 14 -43.50 -13.49 -3.71
CA PRO A 14 -42.50 -12.44 -3.68
C PRO A 14 -41.74 -12.53 -5.00
N LEU A 15 -41.75 -11.43 -5.76
CA LEU A 15 -40.81 -11.22 -6.86
C LEU A 15 -39.42 -11.30 -6.25
N THR A 16 -38.81 -12.48 -6.35
CA THR A 16 -37.39 -12.65 -6.13
C THR A 16 -36.71 -11.82 -7.21
N THR A 17 -36.33 -10.60 -6.84
CA THR A 17 -35.34 -9.84 -7.61
C THR A 17 -34.04 -10.63 -7.53
N SER A 18 -33.89 -11.59 -8.43
CA SER A 18 -32.63 -12.14 -8.85
C SER A 18 -31.86 -11.02 -9.53
N HIS A 19 -31.31 -10.11 -8.71
CA HIS A 19 -30.22 -9.27 -9.16
C HIS A 19 -29.10 -10.22 -9.56
N THR A 20 -28.95 -10.32 -10.87
CA THR A 20 -27.95 -11.06 -11.58
C THR A 20 -26.57 -10.82 -10.97
N LYS A 21 -26.12 -11.76 -10.13
CA LYS A 21 -24.69 -12.02 -9.89
C LYS A 21 -24.09 -12.60 -11.16
N SER A 22 -24.07 -11.81 -12.23
CA SER A 22 -23.44 -12.20 -13.48
C SER A 22 -22.76 -10.98 -14.07
N SER A 23 -21.44 -11.12 -14.24
CA SER A 23 -20.57 -10.20 -14.96
C SER A 23 -20.07 -8.94 -14.21
N VAL A 24 -19.41 -9.14 -13.06
CA VAL A 24 -18.42 -8.17 -12.54
C VAL A 24 -16.98 -8.63 -12.76
N LYS A 25 -16.79 -9.76 -13.48
CA LYS A 25 -15.49 -10.41 -13.72
C LYS A 25 -14.52 -9.58 -14.58
N GLY A 26 -14.98 -8.50 -15.22
CA GLY A 26 -14.15 -7.63 -16.07
C GLY A 26 -13.60 -6.38 -15.37
N LEU A 27 -14.13 -6.02 -14.19
CA LEU A 27 -13.62 -4.88 -13.41
C LEU A 27 -12.43 -5.27 -12.51
N SER A 28 -11.98 -6.52 -12.56
CA SER A 28 -11.28 -7.20 -11.46
C SER A 28 -9.76 -7.02 -11.41
N VAL A 29 -9.10 -6.51 -12.46
CA VAL A 29 -7.62 -6.49 -12.50
C VAL A 29 -7.06 -5.14 -12.97
N ILE A 30 -7.58 -4.62 -14.08
CA ILE A 30 -7.17 -3.32 -14.63
C ILE A 30 -7.54 -2.17 -13.67
N SER A 31 -8.55 -2.38 -12.82
CA SER A 31 -8.97 -1.40 -11.82
C SER A 31 -7.95 -1.27 -10.69
N CYS A 32 -7.64 -2.35 -9.96
CA CYS A 32 -6.82 -2.29 -8.75
C CYS A 32 -5.39 -1.77 -8.99
N THR A 33 -4.76 -2.17 -10.10
CA THR A 33 -3.41 -1.71 -10.46
C THR A 33 -3.37 -0.21 -10.81
N LYS A 34 -4.41 0.31 -11.48
CA LYS A 34 -4.54 1.74 -11.76
C LYS A 34 -4.82 2.54 -10.50
N VAL A 35 -5.67 2.01 -9.61
CA VAL A 35 -5.99 2.66 -8.34
C VAL A 35 -4.77 2.68 -7.42
N ALA A 36 -4.00 1.60 -7.36
CA ALA A 36 -2.73 1.53 -6.62
C ALA A 36 -1.73 2.57 -7.12
N LYS A 37 -1.53 2.67 -8.44
CA LYS A 37 -0.66 3.71 -9.04
C LYS A 37 -1.15 5.14 -8.81
N ALA A 38 -2.45 5.32 -8.59
CA ALA A 38 -3.04 6.63 -8.38
C ALA A 38 -3.04 7.06 -6.90
N ASP A 39 -2.43 6.26 -6.00
CA ASP A 39 -2.36 6.55 -4.56
C ASP A 39 -3.75 6.84 -3.95
N ASN A 40 -4.77 6.09 -4.37
CA ASN A 40 -6.14 6.33 -3.94
C ASN A 40 -6.58 5.28 -2.91
N LEU A 41 -6.12 5.46 -1.67
CA LEU A 41 -6.43 4.59 -0.54
C LEU A 41 -7.94 4.36 -0.36
N GLY A 42 -8.75 5.42 -0.43
CA GLY A 42 -10.20 5.33 -0.24
C GLY A 42 -10.86 4.43 -1.29
N LEU A 43 -10.39 4.48 -2.54
CA LEU A 43 -10.90 3.62 -3.60
C LEU A 43 -10.40 2.17 -3.47
N LEU A 44 -9.16 1.94 -3.00
CA LEU A 44 -8.67 0.60 -2.67
C LEU A 44 -9.50 -0.05 -1.55
N GLN A 45 -9.79 0.71 -0.49
CA GLN A 45 -10.65 0.28 0.62
C GLN A 45 -12.06 -0.03 0.13
N TRP A 46 -12.66 0.87 -0.66
CA TRP A 46 -13.98 0.65 -1.23
C TRP A 46 -14.05 -0.61 -2.10
N LEU A 47 -13.03 -0.88 -2.92
CA LEU A 47 -12.95 -2.10 -3.72
C LEU A 47 -12.93 -3.35 -2.83
N LEU A 48 -12.13 -3.34 -1.78
CA LEU A 48 -12.06 -4.45 -0.82
C LEU A 48 -13.40 -4.68 -0.13
N GLU A 49 -14.08 -3.61 0.32
CA GLU A 49 -15.40 -3.68 0.96
C GLU A 49 -16.50 -4.23 0.05
N LYS A 50 -16.42 -3.95 -1.27
CA LYS A 50 -17.34 -4.52 -2.27
C LYS A 50 -17.02 -5.96 -2.65
N GLY A 51 -15.99 -6.57 -2.05
CA GLY A 51 -15.59 -7.94 -2.31
C GLY A 51 -14.82 -8.12 -3.61
N TYR A 52 -14.21 -7.05 -4.13
CA TYR A 52 -13.25 -7.22 -5.23
C TYR A 52 -11.98 -7.89 -4.70
N PRO A 53 -11.51 -8.97 -5.34
CA PRO A 53 -10.34 -9.69 -4.88
C PRO A 53 -9.07 -8.87 -5.16
N LEU A 54 -8.43 -8.40 -4.09
CA LEU A 54 -7.04 -7.96 -4.12
C LEU A 54 -6.17 -9.21 -4.02
N ASN A 55 -6.07 -9.95 -5.14
CA ASN A 55 -5.31 -11.18 -5.20
C ASN A 55 -3.80 -10.88 -5.18
N GLU A 56 -3.01 -11.65 -4.44
CA GLU A 56 -1.55 -11.50 -4.37
C GLU A 56 -0.87 -11.81 -5.72
N ASP A 57 -1.52 -12.59 -6.59
CA ASP A 57 -1.05 -12.84 -7.97
C ASP A 57 -1.05 -11.58 -8.87
N GLN A 58 -1.55 -10.44 -8.37
CA GLN A 58 -1.67 -9.20 -9.11
C GLN A 58 -0.69 -8.16 -8.56
N PRO A 59 -0.05 -7.34 -9.43
CA PRO A 59 1.00 -6.41 -9.03
C PRO A 59 0.47 -5.17 -8.29
N TRP A 60 -0.76 -5.18 -7.77
CA TRP A 60 -1.33 -4.03 -7.06
C TRP A 60 -0.56 -3.73 -5.78
N PHE A 61 -0.03 -4.76 -5.11
CA PHE A 61 0.78 -4.61 -3.91
C PHE A 61 2.06 -3.83 -4.23
N ASP A 62 2.87 -4.35 -5.16
CA ASP A 62 4.11 -3.71 -5.59
C ASP A 62 3.87 -2.27 -6.05
N LEU A 63 2.82 -2.07 -6.85
CA LEU A 63 2.45 -0.74 -7.34
C LEU A 63 1.99 0.20 -6.22
N SER A 64 1.35 -0.31 -5.17
CA SER A 64 0.97 0.50 -4.01
C SER A 64 2.20 0.95 -3.23
N VAL A 65 3.24 0.12 -3.13
CA VAL A 65 4.50 0.51 -2.47
C VAL A 65 5.28 1.51 -3.33
N LEU A 66 5.33 1.28 -4.64
CA LEU A 66 6.11 2.11 -5.57
C LEU A 66 5.51 3.48 -5.87
N TRP A 67 4.20 3.64 -5.69
CA TRP A 67 3.50 4.88 -6.07
C TRP A 67 2.61 5.45 -4.98
N GLY A 68 2.37 4.70 -3.90
CA GLY A 68 1.48 5.09 -2.82
C GLY A 68 2.14 6.02 -1.81
N SER A 69 1.31 6.59 -0.95
CA SER A 69 1.67 7.42 0.20
C SER A 69 1.93 6.58 1.45
N PRO A 70 2.56 7.16 2.49
CA PRO A 70 2.64 6.56 3.83
C PRO A 70 1.30 6.04 4.36
N ASP A 71 0.18 6.74 4.08
CA ASP A 71 -1.16 6.28 4.48
C ASP A 71 -1.53 4.93 3.84
N VAL A 72 -1.16 4.71 2.57
CA VAL A 72 -1.33 3.41 1.91
C VAL A 72 -0.44 2.36 2.56
N ILE A 73 0.79 2.71 2.93
CA ILE A 73 1.72 1.79 3.60
C ILE A 73 1.18 1.34 4.96
N ASP A 74 0.70 2.28 5.77
CA ASP A 74 0.07 1.96 7.06
C ASP A 74 -1.10 1.02 6.87
N TRP A 75 -1.97 1.32 5.91
CA TRP A 75 -3.10 0.46 5.59
C TRP A 75 -2.66 -0.95 5.18
N LEU A 76 -1.60 -1.09 4.38
CA LEU A 76 -1.07 -2.39 3.99
C LEU A 76 -0.51 -3.18 5.18
N ILE A 77 0.22 -2.51 6.09
CA ILE A 77 0.75 -3.11 7.33
C ILE A 77 -0.40 -3.58 8.22
N GLU A 78 -1.38 -2.72 8.47
CA GLU A 78 -2.49 -3.00 9.38
C GLU A 78 -3.45 -4.05 8.84
N ARG A 79 -3.84 -3.91 7.56
CA ARG A 79 -4.94 -4.70 6.97
C ARG A 79 -4.48 -6.01 6.38
N PHE A 80 -3.29 -6.04 5.79
CA PHE A 80 -2.73 -7.20 5.10
C PHE A 80 -1.55 -7.83 5.84
N HIS A 81 -1.21 -7.33 7.03
CA HIS A 81 -0.14 -7.85 7.89
C HIS A 81 1.21 -7.91 7.18
N LYS A 82 1.44 -6.99 6.25
CA LYS A 82 2.73 -6.87 5.56
C LYS A 82 3.74 -6.24 6.50
N SER A 83 4.95 -6.77 6.49
CA SER A 83 6.07 -6.27 7.28
C SER A 83 6.76 -5.10 6.59
N VAL A 84 7.43 -4.27 7.38
CA VAL A 84 8.29 -3.19 6.87
C VAL A 84 9.36 -3.74 5.94
N ASP A 85 9.93 -4.91 6.25
CA ASP A 85 10.96 -5.56 5.42
C ASP A 85 10.41 -6.00 4.05
N GLU A 86 9.19 -6.54 3.97
CA GLU A 86 8.56 -6.87 2.69
C GLU A 86 8.36 -5.62 1.80
N MET A 87 8.01 -4.48 2.39
CA MET A 87 7.89 -3.22 1.64
C MET A 87 9.24 -2.74 1.11
N TYR A 88 10.30 -2.88 1.90
CA TYR A 88 11.66 -2.57 1.46
C TYR A 88 12.10 -3.43 0.30
N ASP A 89 11.84 -4.74 0.37
CA ASP A 89 12.23 -5.67 -0.69
C ASP A 89 11.58 -5.26 -2.01
N VAL A 90 10.33 -4.81 -2.02
CA VAL A 90 9.68 -4.26 -3.22
C VAL A 90 10.40 -3.02 -3.78
N LEU A 91 10.76 -2.07 -2.91
CA LEU A 91 11.51 -0.87 -3.33
C LEU A 91 12.91 -1.22 -3.87
N LEU A 92 13.56 -2.26 -3.35
CA LEU A 92 14.90 -2.67 -3.77
C LEU A 92 14.88 -3.56 -5.03
N ASP A 93 13.94 -4.48 -5.14
CA ASP A 93 13.83 -5.41 -6.27
C ASP A 93 13.47 -4.71 -7.57
N THR A 94 12.65 -3.66 -7.50
CA THR A 94 12.32 -2.81 -8.65
C THR A 94 13.53 -2.05 -9.20
N ASN A 95 14.57 -1.85 -8.38
CA ASN A 95 15.82 -1.22 -8.77
C ASN A 95 16.88 -2.20 -9.32
N ARG A 96 16.68 -3.53 -9.23
CA ARG A 96 17.66 -4.55 -9.69
C ARG A 96 17.90 -4.54 -11.20
N GLY A 97 17.02 -3.92 -11.99
CA GLY A 97 17.17 -3.78 -13.44
C GLY A 97 18.05 -2.61 -13.92
N GLY A 98 18.66 -1.84 -13.01
CA GLY A 98 19.47 -0.67 -13.35
C GLY A 98 18.65 0.59 -13.69
N HIS A 99 17.32 0.52 -13.59
CA HIS A 99 16.42 1.66 -13.71
C HIS A 99 16.14 2.25 -12.32
N PHE A 100 17.04 3.12 -11.84
CA PHE A 100 16.86 3.91 -10.61
C PHE A 100 15.78 5.00 -10.71
N ASP A 101 15.02 5.05 -11.81
CA ASP A 101 14.11 6.15 -12.13
C ASP A 101 12.84 6.18 -11.26
N VAL A 102 12.54 5.12 -10.50
CA VAL A 102 11.27 5.01 -9.75
C VAL A 102 11.53 4.51 -8.33
N CYS A 103 12.27 5.30 -7.54
CA CYS A 103 12.29 5.13 -6.09
C CYS A 103 11.22 6.04 -5.46
N ASN A 104 10.27 5.45 -4.74
CA ASN A 104 9.31 6.20 -3.94
C ASN A 104 10.01 6.72 -2.68
N VAL A 105 10.78 7.80 -2.83
CA VAL A 105 11.58 8.39 -1.75
C VAL A 105 10.74 8.68 -0.49
N PRO A 106 9.52 9.25 -0.58
CA PRO A 106 8.68 9.46 0.61
C PRO A 106 8.36 8.17 1.39
N VAL A 107 8.02 7.09 0.68
CA VAL A 107 7.74 5.79 1.33
C VAL A 107 9.01 5.17 1.87
N MET A 108 10.13 5.28 1.16
CA MET A 108 11.43 4.81 1.64
C MET A 108 11.79 5.50 2.96
N GLU A 109 11.75 6.83 3.01
CA GLU A 109 12.01 7.62 4.24
C GLU A 109 11.07 7.21 5.38
N TYR A 110 9.77 7.05 5.09
CA TYR A 110 8.78 6.62 6.07
C TYR A 110 9.10 5.24 6.66
N LEU A 111 9.43 4.27 5.80
CA LEU A 111 9.83 2.93 6.24
C LEU A 111 11.13 2.94 7.04
N LEU A 112 12.06 3.89 6.80
CA LEU A 112 13.32 4.03 7.55
C LEU A 112 13.03 4.52 8.97
N GLN A 113 12.11 5.47 9.08
CA GLN A 113 11.61 5.95 10.36
C GLN A 113 10.89 4.86 11.14
N LEU A 114 10.03 4.06 10.49
CA LEU A 114 9.37 2.91 11.14
C LEU A 114 10.37 1.86 11.63
N LYS A 115 11.39 1.54 10.82
CA LYS A 115 12.36 0.48 11.14
C LYS A 115 13.34 0.88 12.24
N TRP A 116 13.78 2.14 12.23
CA TRP A 116 14.87 2.58 13.11
C TRP A 116 14.44 3.60 14.17
N GLY A 117 13.15 3.99 14.18
CA GLY A 117 12.52 4.79 15.24
C GLY A 117 13.10 6.19 15.43
N GLU A 118 13.97 6.62 14.52
CA GLU A 118 14.84 7.77 14.70
C GLU A 118 14.95 8.52 13.39
N SER A 119 14.83 9.85 13.45
CA SER A 119 14.98 10.69 12.27
C SER A 119 16.39 10.55 11.68
N GLU A 120 16.56 10.94 10.42
CA GLU A 120 17.86 10.90 9.74
C GLU A 120 18.94 11.62 10.56
N GLU A 121 18.58 12.73 11.22
CA GLU A 121 19.48 13.50 12.08
C GLU A 121 19.96 12.71 13.30
N VAL A 122 19.08 11.96 13.95
CA VAL A 122 19.42 11.13 15.11
C VAL A 122 20.29 9.94 14.69
N GLN A 123 20.03 9.37 13.51
CA GLN A 123 20.86 8.31 12.94
C GLN A 123 22.25 8.82 12.55
N ILE A 124 22.35 10.01 11.93
CA ILE A 124 23.63 10.68 11.63
C ILE A 124 24.41 10.98 12.91
N GLU A 125 23.73 11.43 13.97
CA GLU A 125 24.36 11.67 15.27
C GLU A 125 24.91 10.38 15.89
N LYS A 126 24.15 9.27 15.79
CA LYS A 126 24.57 7.95 16.29
C LYS A 126 25.66 7.28 15.47
N MET A 127 25.64 7.40 14.15
CA MET A 127 26.73 6.94 13.29
C MET A 127 28.03 7.72 13.56
N GLY A 128 27.94 8.85 14.27
CA GLY A 128 29.05 9.75 14.52
C GLY A 128 29.42 10.53 13.25
N PRO A 129 30.26 11.58 13.36
CA PRO A 129 30.61 12.37 12.20
C PRO A 129 31.18 11.44 11.11
N PRO A 130 30.69 11.53 9.85
CA PRO A 130 31.05 10.60 8.76
C PRO A 130 32.56 10.57 8.45
N TYR A 131 33.32 11.48 9.07
CA TYR A 131 34.74 11.72 8.86
C TYR A 131 35.60 11.32 10.06
N ARG A 132 35.06 10.76 11.15
CA ARG A 132 35.90 10.38 12.31
C ARG A 132 36.98 9.36 11.91
N TRP A 133 36.63 8.41 11.04
CA TRP A 133 37.62 7.49 10.45
C TRP A 133 38.62 8.21 9.55
N ILE A 134 38.23 9.28 8.84
CA ILE A 134 39.13 10.09 8.00
C ILE A 134 40.11 10.89 8.87
N GLU A 135 39.65 11.47 9.98
CA GLU A 135 40.48 12.23 10.93
C GLU A 135 41.50 11.33 11.63
N GLU A 136 41.10 10.10 11.99
CA GLU A 136 41.97 9.11 12.62
C GLU A 136 42.98 8.50 11.63
N TYR A 137 42.57 8.29 10.37
CA TYR A 137 43.43 7.71 9.32
C TYR A 137 44.36 8.74 8.66
N LEU A 138 43.95 10.01 8.55
CA LEU A 138 44.76 11.08 7.95
C LEU A 138 45.51 11.93 9.00
N GLY A 139 45.27 11.72 10.29
CA GLY A 139 45.99 12.39 11.37
C GLY A 139 45.89 13.93 11.38
N ALA A 140 44.86 14.48 10.73
CA ALA A 140 44.73 15.92 10.54
C ALA A 140 43.38 16.45 11.08
N PRO A 141 43.36 17.51 11.90
CA PRO A 141 42.14 18.15 12.34
C PRO A 141 41.64 19.07 11.22
N THR A 142 40.92 18.52 10.24
CA THR A 142 40.33 19.33 9.15
C THR A 142 38.83 19.47 9.29
N TYR A 143 38.36 20.08 10.38
CA TYR A 143 37.16 20.93 10.33
C TYR A 143 36.99 21.82 11.59
N ARG A 144 37.74 22.93 11.69
CA ARG A 144 37.34 24.05 12.55
C ARG A 144 36.29 24.86 11.81
N ARG A 145 35.00 24.60 12.07
CA ARG A 145 33.91 25.47 11.63
C ARG A 145 33.93 26.72 12.52
N GLU A 146 34.65 27.76 12.10
CA GLU A 146 34.48 29.10 12.64
C GLU A 146 33.09 29.59 12.23
N ARG A 147 32.14 29.56 13.16
CA ARG A 147 30.90 30.35 13.07
C ARG A 147 31.17 31.69 13.73
N GLN A 148 31.30 32.74 12.92
CA GLN A 148 30.97 34.11 13.31
C GLN A 148 29.47 34.34 13.19
#